data_AF-A0A7V1M1U8-F1
#
_entry.id   AF-A0A7V1M1U8-F1
#
_cell.length_a   1.000
_cell.length_b   1.000
_cell.length_c   1.000
_cell.angle_alpha   90.00
_cell.angle_beta   90.00
_cell.angle_gamma   90.00
#
_symmetry.space_group_name_H-M   'P 1'
#
loop_
_entity.id
_entity.type
_entity.pdbx_description
1 polymer ?
#
loop_
_entity_poly.entity_id
_entity_poly.type
_entity_poly.pdbx_seq_one_letter_code
_entity_poly.pdbx_strand_id
1 'polypeptide(L)'
;MSLSTLFRRLTKVVLPTIAACVAFNTPAQVPMPGTPAAQPTEAAPVRTEPDPRFNSPRASLTTFFNAANALVNGQNDPGIDDTLADLFGLETIERVSAPDLARKLLGIFNRIGEYPVDRLPNADQVARSGIGRYTILPDSTFRSPSYKAVMEAYPEGVIELERRTDGTWIFSKATKDNIVDFYTAVVALDHVVDVDETKGNLALQLESKLPEWIREGEMLGIANWRWAGLALTILIGL
;
A
#
# COMPACT_ATOMS: atom_id res chain seq x y z
N MET A 1 -12.42 -26.86 -41.20
CA MET A 1 -12.91 -28.12 -40.60
C MET A 1 -12.21 -28.27 -39.26
N SER A 2 -12.78 -27.77 -38.17
CA SER A 2 -13.72 -28.45 -37.25
C SER A 2 -13.02 -29.15 -36.08
N LEU A 3 -13.07 -28.53 -34.90
CA LEU A 3 -13.42 -29.19 -33.63
C LEU A 3 -13.86 -28.12 -32.64
N SER A 4 -15.07 -27.66 -32.91
CA SER A 4 -15.87 -26.74 -32.14
C SER A 4 -16.60 -27.49 -31.01
N THR A 5 -16.84 -26.78 -29.91
CA THR A 5 -18.08 -26.90 -29.10
C THR A 5 -18.21 -28.14 -28.22
N LEU A 6 -17.76 -28.05 -26.96
CA LEU A 6 -18.41 -28.73 -25.83
C LEU A 6 -17.69 -28.33 -24.54
N PHE A 7 -18.27 -27.42 -23.76
CA PHE A 7 -18.43 -27.55 -22.31
C PHE A 7 -19.15 -26.31 -21.79
N ARG A 8 -20.45 -26.28 -22.07
CA ARG A 8 -21.44 -25.34 -21.54
C ARG A 8 -22.31 -26.11 -20.54
N ARG A 9 -21.97 -26.07 -19.25
CA ARG A 9 -22.81 -26.49 -18.12
C ARG A 9 -22.56 -25.47 -17.01
N LEU A 10 -23.37 -24.42 -16.82
CA LEU A 10 -24.76 -24.40 -16.33
C LEU A 10 -24.91 -25.12 -14.99
N THR A 11 -24.40 -24.49 -13.93
CA THR A 11 -24.78 -24.83 -12.55
C THR A 11 -25.35 -23.58 -11.90
N LYS A 12 -26.67 -23.40 -12.06
CA LYS A 12 -27.46 -22.46 -11.28
C LYS A 12 -27.62 -23.06 -9.87
N VAL A 13 -26.87 -22.56 -8.89
CA VAL A 13 -27.14 -22.85 -7.48
C VAL A 13 -28.08 -21.77 -6.97
N VAL A 14 -29.33 -22.15 -6.78
CA VAL A 14 -30.37 -21.37 -6.09
C VAL A 14 -30.11 -21.50 -4.60
N LEU A 15 -29.71 -20.41 -3.95
CA LEU A 15 -29.62 -20.34 -2.48
C LEU A 15 -30.93 -19.78 -1.91
N PRO A 16 -31.51 -20.43 -0.88
CA PRO A 16 -32.74 -19.97 -0.25
C PRO A 16 -32.47 -18.80 0.70
N THR A 17 -33.27 -17.75 0.55
CA THR A 17 -33.38 -16.61 1.45
C THR A 17 -34.02 -17.04 2.77
N ILE A 18 -33.25 -17.08 3.85
CA ILE A 18 -33.79 -17.22 5.22
C ILE A 18 -33.92 -15.81 5.80
N ALA A 19 -35.15 -15.29 5.78
CA ALA A 19 -35.53 -14.07 6.49
C ALA A 19 -35.81 -14.43 7.97
N ALA A 20 -34.86 -14.15 8.86
CA ALA A 20 -35.06 -14.22 10.29
C ALA A 20 -35.39 -12.83 10.83
N CYS A 21 -36.68 -12.54 10.99
CA CYS A 21 -37.18 -11.37 11.72
C CYS A 21 -36.95 -11.58 13.23
N VAL A 22 -35.91 -10.98 13.80
CA VAL A 22 -35.78 -10.88 15.26
C VAL A 22 -36.32 -9.52 15.70
N ALA A 23 -37.57 -9.52 16.17
CA ALA A 23 -38.19 -8.36 16.81
C ALA A 23 -37.63 -8.22 18.24
N PHE A 24 -36.70 -7.29 18.44
CA PHE A 24 -36.26 -6.91 19.79
C PHE A 24 -37.29 -5.97 20.42
N ASN A 25 -37.97 -6.50 21.43
CA ASN A 25 -38.91 -5.78 22.28
C ASN A 25 -38.13 -4.80 23.18
N THR A 26 -38.33 -3.49 23.00
CA THR A 26 -37.65 -2.45 23.78
C THR A 26 -38.54 -2.04 24.95
N PRO A 27 -38.12 -2.20 26.22
CA PRO A 27 -38.89 -1.71 27.35
C PRO A 27 -38.87 -0.18 27.37
N ALA A 28 -40.06 0.42 27.46
CA ALA A 28 -40.25 1.87 27.61
C ALA A 28 -39.59 2.36 28.91
N GLN A 29 -38.55 3.18 28.79
CA GLN A 29 -38.00 3.93 29.92
C GLN A 29 -38.92 5.10 30.27
N VAL A 30 -39.34 5.15 31.53
CA VAL A 30 -40.12 6.25 32.12
C VAL A 30 -39.20 7.48 32.26
N PRO A 31 -39.57 8.65 31.71
CA PRO A 31 -38.76 9.86 31.85
C PRO A 31 -38.88 10.43 33.27
N MET A 32 -37.76 10.56 33.98
CA MET A 32 -37.68 11.35 35.21
C MET A 32 -37.54 12.85 34.87
N PRO A 33 -38.29 13.74 35.53
CA PRO A 33 -38.14 15.17 35.37
C PRO A 33 -36.99 15.72 36.22
N GLY A 34 -36.11 16.50 35.59
CA GLY A 34 -35.38 17.58 36.26
C GLY A 34 -34.01 17.21 36.85
N THR A 35 -33.01 17.02 36.01
CA THR A 35 -31.63 17.40 36.36
C THR A 35 -31.21 18.49 35.38
N PRO A 36 -30.79 19.69 35.83
CA PRO A 36 -30.24 20.71 34.96
C PRO A 36 -29.04 20.11 34.22
N ALA A 37 -29.19 19.89 32.92
CA ALA A 37 -28.12 19.40 32.08
C ALA A 37 -26.99 20.43 32.13
N ALA A 38 -25.91 20.09 32.82
CA ALA A 38 -24.64 20.77 32.66
C ALA A 38 -24.31 20.68 31.16
N GLN A 39 -24.43 21.81 30.46
CA GLN A 39 -24.01 21.90 29.07
C GLN A 39 -22.55 21.46 29.03
N PRO A 40 -22.22 20.34 28.34
CA PRO A 40 -20.83 19.99 28.12
C PRO A 40 -20.23 21.17 27.36
N THR A 41 -19.29 21.87 28.00
CA THR A 41 -18.37 22.76 27.29
C THR A 41 -17.57 21.86 26.36
N GLU A 42 -18.14 21.63 25.17
CA GLU A 42 -17.52 20.89 24.08
C GLU A 42 -16.29 21.70 23.68
N ALA A 43 -15.15 21.28 24.24
CA ALA A 43 -13.86 21.86 23.95
C ALA A 43 -13.69 21.86 22.43
N ALA A 44 -13.62 23.06 21.84
CA ALA A 44 -13.42 23.19 20.41
C ALA A 44 -12.21 22.32 20.02
N PRO A 45 -12.35 21.41 19.03
CA PRO A 45 -11.28 20.52 18.65
C PRO A 45 -10.08 21.36 18.26
N VAL A 46 -8.97 21.18 18.98
CA VAL A 46 -7.69 21.80 18.65
C VAL A 46 -7.35 21.36 17.23
N ARG A 47 -7.42 22.29 16.28
CA ARG A 47 -6.99 22.06 14.91
C ARG A 47 -5.47 21.96 14.93
N THR A 48 -4.95 20.75 15.05
CA THR A 48 -3.53 20.49 14.78
C THR A 48 -3.29 20.82 13.32
N GLU A 49 -2.40 21.78 13.05
CA GLU A 49 -2.02 22.11 11.69
C GLU A 49 -1.35 20.88 11.05
N PRO A 50 -1.74 20.48 9.83
CA PRO A 50 -1.17 19.29 9.18
C PRO A 50 0.34 19.44 8.99
N ASP A 51 1.10 18.36 9.18
CA ASP A 51 2.55 18.36 8.92
C ASP A 51 2.83 18.87 7.49
N PRO A 52 3.68 19.89 7.30
CA PRO A 52 3.97 20.45 5.98
C PRO A 52 4.56 19.42 5.01
N ARG A 53 5.18 18.35 5.50
CA ARG A 53 5.71 17.24 4.68
C ARG A 53 4.62 16.43 4.00
N PHE A 54 3.41 16.41 4.58
CA PHE A 54 2.30 15.57 4.15
C PHE A 54 1.03 16.37 3.83
N ASN A 55 1.12 17.68 3.65
CA ASN A 55 -0.06 18.54 3.46
C ASN A 55 -0.68 18.46 2.04
N SER A 56 -0.07 17.73 1.11
CA SER A 56 -0.55 17.58 -0.26
C SER A 56 0.00 16.30 -0.92
N PRO A 57 -0.66 15.77 -1.98
CA PRO A 57 -0.14 14.63 -2.74
C PRO A 57 1.28 14.85 -3.24
N ARG A 58 1.57 16.07 -3.71
CA ARG A 58 2.92 16.48 -4.14
C ARG A 58 3.93 16.37 -3.00
N ALA A 59 3.65 17.00 -1.85
CA ALA A 59 4.55 17.00 -0.71
C ALA A 59 4.81 15.58 -0.18
N SER A 60 3.76 14.76 -0.06
CA SER A 60 3.90 13.37 0.40
C SER A 60 4.74 12.52 -0.54
N LEU A 61 4.51 12.62 -1.86
CA LEU A 61 5.29 11.82 -2.82
C LEU A 61 6.74 12.31 -2.92
N THR A 62 7.00 13.61 -2.85
CA THR A 62 8.38 14.14 -2.74
C THR A 62 9.07 13.63 -1.49
N THR A 63 8.39 13.67 -0.34
CA THR A 63 8.93 13.17 0.94
C THR A 63 9.22 11.67 0.85
N PHE A 64 8.31 10.90 0.23
CA PHE A 64 8.50 9.48 -0.03
C PHE A 64 9.77 9.21 -0.85
N PHE A 65 9.94 9.85 -2.01
CA PHE A 65 11.11 9.61 -2.85
C PHE A 65 12.41 9.99 -2.14
N ASN A 66 12.43 11.10 -1.39
CA ASN A 66 13.61 11.50 -0.62
C ASN A 66 13.96 10.45 0.45
N ALA A 67 12.99 10.01 1.24
CA ALA A 67 13.19 9.03 2.31
C ALA A 67 13.55 7.64 1.76
N ALA A 68 12.87 7.17 0.71
CA ALA A 68 13.12 5.88 0.09
C ALA A 68 14.49 5.83 -0.61
N ASN A 69 14.91 6.91 -1.28
CA ASN A 69 16.25 7.01 -1.85
C ASN A 69 17.33 7.06 -0.75
N ALA A 70 17.11 7.81 0.34
CA ALA A 70 18.02 7.81 1.47
C ALA A 70 18.20 6.40 2.07
N LEU A 71 17.10 5.66 2.21
CA LEU A 71 17.07 4.27 2.67
C LEU A 71 17.89 3.34 1.76
N VAL A 72 17.69 3.40 0.44
CA VAL A 72 18.41 2.55 -0.54
C VAL A 72 19.89 2.92 -0.62
N ASN A 73 20.24 4.19 -0.39
CA ASN A 73 21.63 4.65 -0.34
C ASN A 73 22.33 4.31 0.98
N GLY A 74 21.67 3.60 1.91
CA GLY A 74 22.26 3.18 3.18
C GLY A 74 22.46 4.32 4.17
N GLN A 75 21.69 5.40 4.08
CA GLN A 75 21.69 6.45 5.09
C GLN A 75 21.03 5.92 6.36
N ASN A 76 21.79 5.87 7.45
CA ASN A 76 21.33 5.39 8.75
C ASN A 76 20.78 6.56 9.59
N ASP A 77 19.67 7.14 9.16
CA ASP A 77 18.93 8.14 9.92
C ASP A 77 17.62 7.52 10.46
N PRO A 78 17.43 7.41 11.80
CA PRO A 78 16.20 6.92 12.40
C PRO A 78 14.93 7.65 11.89
N GLY A 79 15.06 8.92 11.51
CA GLY A 79 13.95 9.70 10.99
C GLY A 79 13.42 9.21 9.63
N ILE A 80 14.20 8.45 8.86
CA ILE A 80 13.78 7.88 7.58
C ILE A 80 12.70 6.83 7.79
N ASP A 81 12.95 5.87 8.68
CA ASP A 81 12.02 4.77 8.96
C ASP A 81 10.71 5.31 9.54
N ASP A 82 10.78 6.30 10.44
CA ASP A 82 9.61 6.97 10.99
C ASP A 82 8.82 7.73 9.92
N THR A 83 9.51 8.47 9.05
CA THR A 83 8.87 9.21 7.95
C THR A 83 8.16 8.27 6.99
N LEU A 84 8.77 7.13 6.65
CA LEU A 84 8.16 6.12 5.80
C LEU A 84 6.95 5.46 6.48
N ALA A 85 7.08 5.12 7.77
CA ALA A 85 5.98 4.55 8.54
C ALA A 85 4.79 5.51 8.62
N ASP A 86 5.04 6.81 8.79
CA ASP A 86 3.99 7.85 8.80
C ASP A 86 3.33 8.00 7.42
N LEU A 87 4.11 7.95 6.33
CA LEU A 87 3.59 7.99 4.94
C LEU A 87 2.71 6.79 4.59
N PHE A 88 3.05 5.61 5.10
CA PHE A 88 2.18 4.42 4.98
C PHE A 88 1.08 4.41 6.05
N GLY A 89 1.10 5.34 7.00
CA GLY A 89 0.12 5.39 8.07
C GLY A 89 0.09 4.10 8.88
N LEU A 90 1.26 3.54 9.18
CA LEU A 90 1.43 2.28 9.90
C LEU A 90 1.36 2.50 11.41
N GLU A 91 0.65 1.61 12.08
CA GLU A 91 0.59 1.55 13.54
C GLU A 91 1.89 0.95 14.11
N THR A 92 2.15 1.13 15.41
CA THR A 92 3.42 0.79 16.08
C THR A 92 4.01 -0.58 15.72
N ILE A 93 3.18 -1.62 15.65
CA ILE A 93 3.62 -2.99 15.37
C ILE A 93 4.05 -3.15 13.90
N GLU A 94 3.39 -2.44 12.99
CA GLU A 94 3.61 -2.53 11.55
C GLU A 94 4.77 -1.64 11.07
N ARG A 95 5.21 -0.65 11.87
CA ARG A 95 6.31 0.28 11.50
C ARG A 95 7.58 -0.44 11.07
N VAL A 96 7.86 -1.64 11.59
CA VAL A 96 9.00 -2.48 11.19
C VAL A 96 8.97 -2.87 9.70
N SER A 97 7.80 -2.87 9.06
CA SER A 97 7.63 -3.18 7.64
C SER A 97 7.82 -1.97 6.71
N ALA A 98 7.85 -0.74 7.24
CA ALA A 98 7.93 0.47 6.43
C ALA A 98 9.13 0.50 5.46
N PRO A 99 10.35 0.09 5.88
CA PRO A 99 11.50 0.08 4.98
C PRO A 99 11.35 -0.93 3.84
N ASP A 100 10.70 -2.07 4.07
CA ASP A 100 10.50 -3.08 3.01
C ASP A 100 9.45 -2.60 2.00
N LEU A 101 8.31 -2.11 2.49
CA LEU A 101 7.26 -1.52 1.65
C LEU A 101 7.79 -0.35 0.81
N ALA A 102 8.62 0.52 1.40
CA ALA A 102 9.24 1.63 0.69
C ALA A 102 10.13 1.19 -0.46
N ARG A 103 10.97 0.16 -0.26
CA ARG A 103 11.83 -0.39 -1.32
C ARG A 103 11.02 -1.01 -2.44
N LYS A 104 9.99 -1.79 -2.11
CA LYS A 104 9.11 -2.41 -3.10
C LYS A 104 8.36 -1.35 -3.91
N LEU A 105 7.81 -0.33 -3.25
CA LEU A 105 7.13 0.78 -3.91
C LEU A 105 8.08 1.61 -4.79
N LEU A 106 9.30 1.89 -4.31
CA LEU A 106 10.33 2.56 -5.12
C LEU A 106 10.72 1.72 -6.34
N GLY A 107 10.86 0.40 -6.18
CA GLY A 107 11.14 -0.52 -7.29
C GLY A 107 10.04 -0.52 -8.35
N ILE A 108 8.77 -0.37 -7.96
CA ILE A 108 7.66 -0.18 -8.92
C ILE A 108 7.86 1.13 -9.70
N PHE A 109 8.14 2.24 -9.01
CA PHE A 109 8.40 3.53 -9.68
C PHE A 109 9.61 3.49 -10.62
N ASN A 110 10.71 2.85 -10.23
CA ASN A 110 11.92 2.72 -11.06
C ASN A 110 11.68 2.00 -12.41
N ARG A 111 10.65 1.14 -12.48
CA ARG A 111 10.24 0.41 -13.70
C ARG A 111 9.23 1.19 -14.55
N ILE A 112 8.44 2.07 -13.93
CA ILE A 112 7.52 2.95 -14.65
C ILE A 112 8.28 4.09 -15.34
N GLY A 113 9.38 4.52 -14.75
CA GLY A 113 10.19 5.66 -15.19
C GLY A 113 10.04 6.87 -14.25
N GLU A 114 10.59 8.01 -14.67
CA GLU A 114 10.48 9.25 -13.91
C GLU A 114 9.02 9.71 -13.83
N TYR A 115 8.47 9.71 -12.62
CA TYR A 115 7.11 10.19 -12.37
C TYR A 115 7.12 11.71 -12.11
N PRO A 116 6.36 12.52 -12.87
CA PRO A 116 6.39 13.99 -12.78
C PRO A 116 5.64 14.49 -11.54
N VAL A 117 6.35 14.54 -10.41
CA VAL A 117 5.80 14.98 -9.10
C VAL A 117 5.26 16.41 -9.16
N ASP A 118 5.81 17.25 -10.04
CA ASP A 118 5.37 18.62 -10.29
C ASP A 118 3.92 18.72 -10.81
N ARG A 119 3.39 17.65 -11.44
CA ARG A 119 2.00 17.58 -11.90
C ARG A 119 1.00 17.27 -10.78
N LEU A 120 1.46 16.76 -9.65
CA LEU A 120 0.58 16.45 -8.52
C LEU A 120 0.03 17.73 -7.90
N PRO A 121 -1.20 17.73 -7.36
CA PRO A 121 -1.75 18.87 -6.64
C PRO A 121 -0.87 19.29 -5.44
N ASN A 122 -0.58 20.58 -5.32
CA ASN A 122 0.02 21.16 -4.11
C ASN A 122 -1.04 21.52 -3.05
N ALA A 123 -0.61 22.00 -1.89
CA ALA A 123 -1.48 22.33 -0.76
C ALA A 123 -2.57 23.35 -1.13
N ASP A 124 -2.22 24.43 -1.85
CA ASP A 124 -3.17 25.45 -2.29
C ASP A 124 -4.21 24.91 -3.28
N GLN A 125 -3.79 24.00 -4.17
CA GLN A 125 -4.69 23.33 -5.11
C GLN A 125 -5.64 22.38 -4.40
N VAL A 126 -5.15 21.61 -3.42
CA VAL A 126 -5.97 20.73 -2.58
C VAL A 126 -6.98 21.54 -1.77
N ALA A 127 -6.56 22.65 -1.15
CA ALA A 127 -7.43 23.51 -0.35
C ALA A 127 -8.57 24.13 -1.19
N ARG A 128 -8.29 24.51 -2.44
CA ARG A 128 -9.28 25.09 -3.36
C ARG A 128 -10.23 24.07 -3.97
N SER A 129 -9.72 22.88 -4.29
CA SER A 129 -10.49 21.83 -4.98
C SER A 129 -11.23 20.89 -4.04
N GLY A 130 -10.83 20.83 -2.76
CA GLY A 130 -11.42 19.92 -1.79
C GLY A 130 -11.13 18.44 -2.06
N ILE A 131 -10.07 18.13 -2.82
CA ILE A 131 -9.72 16.74 -3.15
C ILE A 131 -9.30 16.01 -1.87
N GLY A 132 -9.91 14.84 -1.63
CA GLY A 132 -9.57 13.95 -0.50
C GLY A 132 -8.81 12.69 -0.90
N ARG A 133 -8.65 12.43 -2.20
CA ARG A 133 -8.03 11.23 -2.74
C ARG A 133 -7.38 11.52 -4.10
N TYR A 134 -6.20 10.97 -4.33
CA TYR A 134 -5.46 11.17 -5.57
C TYR A 134 -4.85 9.85 -6.06
N THR A 135 -5.26 9.41 -7.24
CA THR A 135 -4.75 8.18 -7.88
C THR A 135 -3.52 8.51 -8.72
N ILE A 136 -2.39 7.91 -8.36
CA ILE A 136 -1.10 8.02 -9.06
C ILE A 136 -1.04 6.96 -10.18
N LEU A 137 -1.49 5.73 -9.88
CA LEU A 137 -1.64 4.66 -10.85
C LEU A 137 -3.02 4.01 -10.72
N PRO A 138 -3.70 3.69 -11.83
CA PRO A 138 -3.32 4.00 -13.21
C PRO A 138 -3.48 5.50 -13.56
N ASP A 139 -2.54 6.05 -14.33
CA ASP A 139 -2.61 7.40 -14.91
C ASP A 139 -2.66 7.35 -16.44
N SER A 140 -3.84 7.66 -17.01
CA SER A 140 -4.07 7.68 -18.46
C SER A 140 -3.27 8.76 -19.21
N THR A 141 -2.76 9.76 -18.50
CA THR A 141 -1.95 10.83 -19.08
C THR A 141 -0.49 10.41 -19.23
N PHE A 142 -0.06 9.38 -18.49
CA PHE A 142 1.30 8.86 -18.55
C PHE A 142 1.41 7.80 -19.66
N ARG A 143 2.12 8.14 -20.75
CA ARG A 143 2.19 7.33 -21.98
C ARG A 143 3.59 6.80 -22.28
N SER A 144 4.32 6.36 -21.26
CA SER A 144 5.62 5.71 -21.43
C SER A 144 5.45 4.24 -21.86
N PRO A 145 6.30 3.69 -22.76
CA PRO A 145 6.34 2.25 -23.04
C PRO A 145 6.54 1.40 -21.77
N SER A 146 7.36 1.88 -20.83
CA SER A 146 7.65 1.16 -19.58
C SER A 146 6.46 1.16 -18.63
N TYR A 147 5.73 2.27 -18.54
CA TYR A 147 4.45 2.31 -17.84
C TYR A 147 3.45 1.30 -18.41
N LYS A 148 3.36 1.23 -19.75
CA LYS A 148 2.49 0.26 -20.41
C LYS A 148 2.89 -1.17 -20.03
N ALA A 149 4.18 -1.49 -20.07
CA ALA A 149 4.67 -2.82 -19.67
C ALA A 149 4.34 -3.14 -18.20
N VAL A 150 4.51 -2.18 -17.29
CA VAL A 150 4.15 -2.33 -15.87
C VAL A 150 2.65 -2.60 -15.70
N MET A 151 1.79 -1.85 -16.38
CA MET A 151 0.33 -2.04 -16.30
C MET A 151 -0.15 -3.30 -17.04
N GLU A 152 0.58 -3.79 -18.04
CA GLU A 152 0.31 -5.08 -18.69
C GLU A 152 0.70 -6.25 -17.78
N ALA A 153 1.81 -6.12 -17.04
CA ALA A 153 2.25 -7.12 -16.07
C ALA A 153 1.32 -7.19 -14.84
N TYR A 154 0.77 -6.06 -14.41
CA TYR A 154 -0.15 -6.02 -13.26
C TYR A 154 -1.31 -5.03 -13.51
N PRO A 155 -2.37 -5.45 -14.22
CA PRO A 155 -3.49 -4.56 -14.61
C PRO A 155 -4.30 -4.00 -13.44
N GLU A 156 -4.30 -4.69 -12.29
CA GLU A 156 -4.98 -4.27 -11.06
C GLU A 156 -4.10 -3.36 -10.18
N GLY A 157 -2.92 -2.96 -10.67
CA GLY A 157 -1.98 -2.10 -9.96
C GLY A 157 -2.57 -0.73 -9.65
N VAL A 158 -2.75 -0.45 -8.35
CA VAL A 158 -3.22 0.84 -7.85
C VAL A 158 -2.20 1.42 -6.90
N ILE A 159 -1.81 2.67 -7.16
CA ILE A 159 -1.08 3.51 -6.21
C ILE A 159 -1.92 4.77 -6.01
N GLU A 160 -2.35 4.99 -4.78
CA GLU A 160 -3.25 6.07 -4.42
C GLU A 160 -2.82 6.71 -3.10
N LEU A 161 -2.96 8.03 -3.03
CA LEU A 161 -2.84 8.80 -1.81
C LEU A 161 -4.23 9.20 -1.31
N GLU A 162 -4.46 9.09 -0.01
CA GLU A 162 -5.69 9.53 0.64
C GLU A 162 -5.40 10.56 1.73
N ARG A 163 -6.32 11.51 1.87
CA ARG A 163 -6.26 12.56 2.88
C ARG A 163 -6.94 12.08 4.17
N ARG A 164 -6.20 12.11 5.26
CA ARG A 164 -6.70 11.83 6.61
C ARG A 164 -7.52 12.99 7.18
N THR A 165 -8.17 12.73 8.31
CA THR A 165 -8.98 13.71 9.05
C THR A 165 -8.17 14.88 9.58
N ASP A 166 -6.90 14.66 9.89
CA ASP A 166 -5.92 15.68 10.29
C ASP A 166 -5.35 16.49 9.10
N GLY A 167 -5.77 16.16 7.87
CA GLY A 167 -5.33 16.81 6.65
C GLY A 167 -4.03 16.27 6.03
N THR A 168 -3.39 15.29 6.66
CA THR A 168 -2.19 14.62 6.11
C THR A 168 -2.54 13.68 4.96
N TRP A 169 -1.63 13.56 4.00
CA TRP A 169 -1.75 12.69 2.83
C TRP A 169 -0.84 11.48 2.97
N ILE A 170 -1.43 10.29 2.96
CA ILE A 170 -0.75 9.01 3.14
C ILE A 170 -1.08 8.06 1.99
N PHE A 171 -0.29 7.00 1.82
CA PHE A 171 -0.66 5.91 0.91
C PHE A 171 -1.92 5.20 1.40
N SER A 172 -2.87 5.04 0.48
CA SER A 172 -4.14 4.38 0.77
C SER A 172 -3.93 2.93 1.20
N LYS A 173 -4.90 2.38 1.93
CA LYS A 173 -4.92 0.95 2.28
C LYS A 173 -4.78 0.05 1.04
N ALA A 174 -5.45 0.39 -0.05
CA ALA A 174 -5.38 -0.36 -1.31
C ALA A 174 -3.95 -0.40 -1.89
N THR A 175 -3.18 0.68 -1.75
CA THR A 175 -1.77 0.69 -2.16
C THR A 175 -0.97 -0.29 -1.31
N LYS A 176 -1.12 -0.21 0.02
CA LYS A 176 -0.36 -1.05 0.96
C LYS A 176 -0.63 -2.54 0.77
N ASP A 177 -1.90 -2.89 0.66
CA ASP A 177 -2.32 -4.29 0.51
C ASP A 177 -1.80 -4.91 -0.80
N ASN A 178 -1.63 -4.11 -1.85
CA ASN A 178 -1.22 -4.59 -3.18
C ASN A 178 0.27 -4.39 -3.50
N ILE A 179 1.05 -3.63 -2.71
CA ILE A 179 2.46 -3.30 -3.03
C ILE A 179 3.30 -4.56 -3.27
N VAL A 180 3.12 -5.60 -2.45
CA VAL A 180 3.94 -6.81 -2.52
C VAL A 180 3.68 -7.58 -3.82
N ASP A 181 2.41 -7.82 -4.13
CA ASP A 181 2.00 -8.54 -5.34
C ASP A 181 2.33 -7.73 -6.59
N PHE A 182 2.10 -6.41 -6.55
CA PHE A 182 2.45 -5.51 -7.64
C PHE A 182 3.96 -5.52 -7.90
N TYR A 183 4.79 -5.36 -6.87
CA TYR A 183 6.24 -5.44 -7.01
C TYR A 183 6.69 -6.78 -7.59
N THR A 184 6.13 -7.89 -7.10
CA THR A 184 6.45 -9.24 -7.56
C THR A 184 6.15 -9.42 -9.04
N ALA A 185 5.01 -8.91 -9.52
CA ALA A 185 4.62 -8.98 -10.92
C ALA A 185 5.55 -8.18 -11.84
N VAL A 186 6.12 -7.07 -11.35
CA VAL A 186 6.95 -6.18 -12.17
C VAL A 186 8.45 -6.39 -11.99
N VAL A 187 8.90 -7.13 -10.98
CA VAL A 187 10.33 -7.21 -10.60
C VAL A 187 11.22 -7.68 -11.75
N ALA A 188 10.69 -8.49 -12.66
CA ALA A 188 11.39 -9.02 -13.83
C ALA A 188 11.52 -8.02 -15.00
N LEU A 189 10.79 -6.90 -14.96
CA LEU A 189 10.91 -5.83 -15.95
C LEU A 189 12.19 -5.02 -15.72
N ASP A 190 12.77 -4.55 -16.83
CA ASP A 190 13.96 -3.70 -16.79
C ASP A 190 13.72 -2.39 -16.03
N HIS A 191 14.77 -1.93 -15.34
CA HIS A 191 14.77 -0.60 -14.73
C HIS A 191 14.87 0.47 -15.80
N VAL A 192 14.08 1.52 -15.65
CA VAL A 192 14.13 2.71 -16.52
C VAL A 192 14.95 3.82 -15.86
N VAL A 193 14.91 3.88 -14.53
CA VAL A 193 15.69 4.81 -13.71
C VAL A 193 16.81 4.03 -13.04
N ASP A 194 18.06 4.51 -13.18
CA ASP A 194 19.28 3.85 -12.70
C ASP A 194 19.51 3.98 -11.18
N VAL A 195 18.45 3.75 -10.40
CA VAL A 195 18.50 3.66 -8.94
C VAL A 195 18.31 2.19 -8.57
N ASP A 196 19.42 1.52 -8.28
CA ASP A 196 19.42 0.12 -7.86
C ASP A 196 18.82 -0.03 -6.45
N GLU A 197 17.52 -0.38 -6.38
CA GLU A 197 16.81 -0.61 -5.11
C GLU A 197 17.35 -1.78 -4.28
N THR A 198 18.25 -2.59 -4.84
CA THR A 198 18.81 -3.77 -4.17
C THR A 198 20.11 -3.45 -3.42
N LYS A 199 20.67 -2.24 -3.58
CA LYS A 199 21.88 -1.83 -2.83
C LYS A 199 21.60 -1.84 -1.32
N GLY A 200 22.42 -2.59 -0.59
CA GLY A 200 22.37 -2.67 0.89
C GLY A 200 21.37 -3.65 1.50
N ASN A 201 20.52 -4.34 0.72
CA ASN A 201 19.60 -5.34 1.24
C ASN A 201 19.82 -6.72 0.60
N LEU A 202 20.56 -7.58 1.31
CA LEU A 202 20.86 -8.95 0.88
C LEU A 202 19.59 -9.76 0.59
N ALA A 203 18.49 -9.53 1.32
CA ALA A 203 17.24 -10.27 1.13
C ALA A 203 16.61 -9.97 -0.24
N LEU A 204 16.57 -8.70 -0.66
CA LEU A 204 16.08 -8.30 -1.98
C LEU A 204 17.01 -8.76 -3.12
N GLN A 205 18.32 -8.75 -2.88
CA GLN A 205 19.28 -9.31 -3.84
C GLN A 205 19.12 -10.82 -4.01
N LEU A 206 18.80 -11.54 -2.92
CA LEU A 206 18.51 -12.96 -3.01
C LEU A 206 17.20 -13.19 -3.77
N GLU A 207 16.14 -12.48 -3.40
CA GLU A 207 14.79 -12.59 -4.00
C GLU A 207 14.80 -12.35 -5.52
N SER A 208 15.52 -11.33 -5.97
CA SER A 208 15.66 -11.00 -7.40
C SER A 208 16.40 -12.07 -8.22
N LYS A 209 17.32 -12.81 -7.61
CA LYS A 209 18.10 -13.87 -8.27
C LYS A 209 17.46 -15.26 -8.19
N LEU A 210 16.38 -15.42 -7.41
CA LEU A 210 15.69 -16.71 -7.35
C LEU A 210 14.95 -16.98 -8.67
N PRO A 211 15.19 -18.14 -9.31
CA PRO A 211 14.44 -18.54 -10.51
C PRO A 211 12.95 -18.77 -10.20
N GLU A 212 12.07 -18.53 -11.19
CA GLU A 212 10.60 -18.51 -11.02
C GLU A 212 10.04 -19.76 -10.33
N TRP A 213 10.58 -20.94 -10.62
CA TRP A 213 10.15 -22.20 -10.00
C TRP A 213 10.35 -22.25 -8.47
N ILE A 214 11.22 -21.41 -7.89
CA ILE A 214 11.36 -21.24 -6.44
C ILE A 214 10.35 -20.23 -5.89
N ARG A 215 10.04 -19.16 -6.64
CA ARG A 215 9.06 -18.15 -6.22
C ARG A 215 7.64 -18.68 -6.23
N GLU A 216 7.28 -19.45 -7.24
CA GLU A 216 5.92 -19.97 -7.47
C GLU A 216 5.71 -21.37 -6.86
N GLY A 217 6.75 -21.99 -6.31
CA GLY A 217 6.72 -23.39 -5.89
C GLY A 217 5.79 -23.64 -4.69
N GLU A 218 4.61 -24.20 -4.95
CA GLU A 218 3.65 -24.68 -3.93
C GLU A 218 4.25 -25.67 -2.91
N MET A 219 5.35 -26.37 -3.23
CA MET A 219 6.01 -27.31 -2.30
C MET A 219 7.01 -26.64 -1.34
N LEU A 220 7.53 -25.45 -1.65
CA LEU A 220 8.60 -24.76 -0.89
C LEU A 220 8.38 -23.23 -0.85
N GLY A 221 7.11 -22.79 -0.77
CA GLY A 221 6.78 -21.36 -0.69
C GLY A 221 7.54 -20.64 0.42
N ILE A 222 7.72 -19.33 0.27
CA ILE A 222 8.58 -18.42 1.07
C ILE A 222 8.47 -18.63 2.61
N ALA A 223 7.35 -19.14 3.11
CA ALA A 223 7.20 -19.57 4.51
C ALA A 223 8.20 -20.67 4.96
N ASN A 224 8.60 -21.57 4.06
CA ASN A 224 9.44 -22.74 4.34
C ASN A 224 10.95 -22.44 4.33
N TRP A 225 11.40 -21.33 3.74
CA TRP A 225 12.82 -20.97 3.76
C TRP A 225 13.32 -20.57 5.16
N ARG A 226 12.44 -20.00 6.01
CA ARG A 226 12.75 -19.77 7.44
C ARG A 226 12.99 -21.09 8.17
N TRP A 227 12.25 -22.14 7.81
CA TRP A 227 12.44 -23.49 8.35
C TRP A 227 13.68 -24.18 7.80
N ALA A 228 14.04 -23.95 6.53
CA ALA A 228 15.29 -24.46 5.96
C ALA A 228 16.53 -23.88 6.66
N GLY A 229 16.52 -22.58 6.97
CA GLY A 229 17.55 -21.96 7.79
C GLY A 229 17.64 -22.61 9.17
N LEU A 230 16.51 -22.81 9.84
CA LEU A 230 16.44 -23.46 11.15
C LEU A 230 16.90 -24.92 11.12
N ALA A 231 16.53 -25.67 10.08
CA ALA A 231 16.96 -27.04 9.86
C ALA A 231 18.47 -27.13 9.60
N LEU A 232 19.04 -26.17 8.87
CA LEU A 232 20.48 -26.10 8.63
C LEU A 232 21.25 -25.79 9.92
N THR A 233 20.76 -24.89 10.78
CA THR A 233 21.37 -24.60 12.09
C THR A 233 21.37 -25.85 12.98
N ILE A 234 20.27 -26.60 13.01
CA ILE A 234 20.16 -27.88 13.73
C ILE A 234 21.15 -28.91 13.15
N LEU A 235 21.30 -28.98 11.82
CA LEU A 235 22.22 -29.91 11.14
C LEU A 235 23.69 -29.59 11.41
N ILE A 236 24.04 -28.32 11.58
CA ILE A 236 25.40 -27.87 11.89
C ILE A 236 25.70 -28.03 13.40
N GLY A 237 24.68 -28.27 14.23
CA GLY A 237 24.84 -28.58 15.65
C GLY A 237 25.23 -27.37 16.48
N LEU A 238 24.64 -26.20 16.19
CA LEU A 238 24.74 -25.00 17.00
C LEU A 238 23.67 -24.96 18.09
#